data_AF-A0A1S3XC02-F1
#
_entry.id   AF-A0A1S3XC02-F1
#
_cell.length_a   1.000
_cell.length_b   1.000
_cell.length_c   1.000
_cell.angle_alpha   90.00
_cell.angle_beta   90.00
_cell.angle_gamma   90.00
#
_symmetry.space_group_name_H-M   'P 1'
#
loop_
_entity.id
_entity.type
_entity.pdbx_description
1 polymer ?
#
loop_
_entity_poly.entity_id
_entity_poly.type
_entity_poly.pdbx_seq_one_letter_code
_entity_poly.pdbx_strand_id
1 'polypeptide(L)'
;MSAVLLLPEKADVCHAYQLLKDGGLKDENIIVFIYDDIANNTMNPRPGIIINNPHGHDVYKGVPKDYVGKDVNAHTFYNVILANKSGITGGSGKVVNSGPNDHIFIYYTDHGGPGVVSMPSGEDVYANDLIDVLKKKHTSWTFDRLVFYLEACESGSMFDGLLPEGLDIYVTTASKPDENSWATYCGTYDGGVVDWQNIVPHR
;
A
#
# COMPACT_ATOMS: atom_id res chain seq x y z
N MET A 1 9.62 4.90 -17.03
CA MET A 1 9.08 3.64 -16.46
C MET A 1 8.48 4.00 -15.12
N SER A 2 7.23 3.60 -14.86
CA SER A 2 6.56 4.02 -13.63
C SER A 2 6.44 2.86 -12.66
N ALA A 3 7.04 2.98 -11.47
CA ALA A 3 7.05 1.90 -10.49
C ALA A 3 5.96 2.13 -9.44
N VAL A 4 5.20 1.08 -9.12
CA VAL A 4 4.13 1.16 -8.12
C VAL A 4 4.32 0.19 -6.98
N LEU A 5 4.07 0.66 -5.77
CA LEU A 5 4.17 -0.09 -4.53
C LEU A 5 2.84 -0.04 -3.80
N LEU A 6 2.21 -1.20 -3.57
CA LEU A 6 0.87 -1.33 -2.96
C LEU A 6 0.97 -2.16 -1.67
N LEU A 7 0.47 -1.63 -0.54
CA LEU A 7 0.69 -2.13 0.84
C LEU A 7 -0.51 -1.85 1.74
N PRO A 8 -0.73 -2.57 2.86
CA PRO A 8 -1.10 -3.98 2.95
C PRO A 8 -2.62 -4.29 3.01
N GLU A 9 -3.53 -3.31 3.08
CA GLU A 9 -4.98 -3.56 3.09
C GLU A 9 -5.48 -4.13 1.76
N LYS A 10 -6.16 -5.27 1.84
CA LYS A 10 -6.11 -6.27 0.78
C LYS A 10 -7.03 -5.95 -0.40
N ALA A 11 -8.23 -5.43 -0.14
CA ALA A 11 -9.18 -5.07 -1.20
C ALA A 11 -8.72 -3.81 -1.95
N ASP A 12 -8.21 -2.82 -1.23
CA ASP A 12 -7.71 -1.57 -1.77
C ASP A 12 -6.44 -1.77 -2.60
N VAL A 13 -5.47 -2.54 -2.11
CA VAL A 13 -4.29 -2.94 -2.88
C VAL A 13 -4.68 -3.67 -4.17
N CYS A 14 -5.62 -4.62 -4.09
CA CYS A 14 -6.09 -5.35 -5.28
C CYS A 14 -6.76 -4.41 -6.29
N HIS A 15 -7.59 -3.49 -5.83
CA HIS A 15 -8.29 -2.55 -6.70
C HIS A 15 -7.33 -1.53 -7.33
N ALA A 16 -6.38 -1.00 -6.57
CA ALA A 16 -5.32 -0.13 -7.10
C ALA A 16 -4.52 -0.84 -8.19
N TYR A 17 -4.19 -2.12 -8.02
CA TYR A 17 -3.54 -2.92 -9.06
C TYR A 17 -4.36 -2.95 -10.36
N GLN A 18 -5.67 -3.19 -10.29
CA GLN A 18 -6.53 -3.23 -11.47
C GLN A 18 -6.51 -1.87 -12.20
N LEU A 19 -6.63 -0.76 -11.47
CA LEU A 19 -6.60 0.58 -12.05
C LEU A 19 -5.29 0.87 -12.78
N LEU A 20 -4.16 0.47 -12.21
CA LEU A 20 -2.84 0.67 -12.81
C LEU A 20 -2.64 -0.20 -14.05
N LYS A 21 -3.11 -1.44 -14.00
CA LYS A 21 -3.06 -2.37 -15.12
C LYS A 21 -3.93 -1.88 -16.28
N ASP A 22 -5.15 -1.42 -16.00
CA ASP A 22 -6.04 -0.82 -16.98
C ASP A 22 -5.48 0.49 -17.54
N GLY A 23 -4.73 1.23 -16.72
CA GLY A 23 -3.94 2.40 -17.14
C GLY A 23 -2.71 2.08 -17.99
N GLY A 24 -2.42 0.80 -18.25
CA GLY A 24 -1.33 0.34 -19.12
C GLY A 24 0.01 0.09 -18.43
N LEU A 25 0.09 0.15 -17.09
CA LEU A 25 1.28 -0.29 -16.39
C LEU A 25 1.46 -1.80 -16.52
N LYS A 26 2.69 -2.22 -16.76
CA LYS A 26 3.07 -3.63 -16.87
C LYS A 26 3.35 -4.21 -15.49
N ASP A 27 3.01 -5.49 -15.29
CA ASP A 27 3.22 -6.22 -14.04
C ASP A 27 4.70 -6.20 -13.57
N GLU A 28 5.66 -6.10 -14.49
CA GLU A 28 7.09 -5.96 -14.17
C GLU A 28 7.43 -4.68 -13.39
N ASN A 29 6.56 -3.66 -13.46
CA ASN A 29 6.73 -2.36 -12.80
C ASN A 29 5.76 -2.15 -11.63
N ILE A 30 4.84 -3.09 -11.38
CA ILE A 30 3.94 -3.05 -10.23
C ILE A 30 4.44 -4.08 -9.21
N ILE A 31 4.77 -3.60 -8.01
CA ILE A 31 5.29 -4.39 -6.90
C ILE A 31 4.19 -4.46 -5.85
N VAL A 32 3.68 -5.66 -5.61
CA VAL A 32 2.55 -5.86 -4.70
C VAL A 32 3.00 -6.52 -3.40
N PHE A 33 2.70 -5.86 -2.30
CA PHE A 33 2.79 -6.41 -0.96
C PHE A 33 1.38 -6.69 -0.46
N ILE A 34 1.07 -7.96 -0.23
CA ILE A 34 -0.25 -8.37 0.25
C ILE A 34 -0.08 -9.62 1.11
N TYR A 35 -0.61 -9.63 2.33
CA TYR A 35 -0.40 -10.77 3.23
C TYR A 35 -0.98 -12.09 2.66
N ASP A 36 -2.03 -11.98 1.84
CA ASP A 36 -2.62 -13.04 1.02
C ASP A 36 -3.46 -14.11 1.75
N ASP A 37 -4.16 -13.71 2.81
CA ASP A 37 -4.96 -14.54 3.71
C ASP A 37 -6.49 -14.32 3.60
N ILE A 38 -6.96 -13.52 2.62
CA ILE A 38 -8.39 -13.18 2.47
C ILE A 38 -9.10 -13.98 1.37
N ALA A 39 -8.53 -14.08 0.17
CA ALA A 39 -9.22 -14.71 -0.96
C ALA A 39 -9.67 -16.14 -0.64
N ASN A 40 -8.83 -16.93 0.04
CA ASN A 40 -9.13 -18.31 0.43
C ASN A 40 -9.39 -18.48 1.93
N ASN A 41 -9.71 -17.39 2.64
CA ASN A 41 -10.08 -17.47 4.05
C ASN A 41 -11.35 -18.31 4.22
N THR A 42 -11.43 -19.10 5.28
CA THR A 42 -12.66 -19.89 5.58
C THR A 42 -13.87 -19.02 5.89
N MET A 43 -13.65 -17.76 6.30
CA MET A 43 -14.70 -16.77 6.51
C MET A 43 -15.07 -15.99 5.25
N ASN A 44 -14.35 -16.15 4.14
CA ASN A 44 -14.70 -15.46 2.89
C ASN A 44 -15.93 -16.16 2.27
N PRO A 45 -17.10 -15.49 2.15
CA PRO A 45 -18.29 -16.10 1.57
C PRO A 45 -18.17 -16.35 0.07
N ARG A 46 -17.14 -15.80 -0.59
CA ARG A 46 -16.85 -15.97 -2.02
C ARG A 46 -15.38 -16.41 -2.20
N PRO A 47 -15.05 -17.68 -1.96
CA PRO A 47 -13.68 -18.17 -2.06
C PRO A 47 -13.04 -17.84 -3.43
N GLY A 48 -11.79 -17.38 -3.39
CA GLY A 48 -11.01 -16.95 -4.54
C GLY A 48 -11.33 -15.55 -5.06
N ILE A 49 -12.28 -14.83 -4.45
CA ILE A 49 -12.73 -13.50 -4.89
C ILE A 49 -12.48 -12.47 -3.77
N ILE A 50 -12.02 -11.28 -4.16
CA ILE A 50 -12.02 -10.08 -3.31
C ILE A 50 -12.73 -8.96 -4.07
N ILE A 51 -13.62 -8.23 -3.41
CA ILE A 51 -14.30 -7.05 -3.97
C ILE A 51 -13.90 -5.80 -3.17
N ASN A 52 -13.85 -4.64 -3.83
CA ASN A 52 -13.64 -3.34 -3.17
C ASN A 52 -14.82 -2.36 -3.37
N ASN A 53 -15.99 -2.91 -3.70
CA ASN A 53 -17.25 -2.20 -3.83
C ASN A 53 -18.39 -3.23 -3.68
N PRO A 54 -19.52 -2.89 -3.01
CA PRO A 54 -20.64 -3.80 -2.79
C PRO A 54 -21.19 -4.47 -4.06
N HIS A 55 -21.17 -3.73 -5.16
CA HIS A 55 -21.61 -4.19 -6.49
C HIS A 55 -20.44 -4.29 -7.47
N GLY A 56 -19.21 -4.32 -6.94
CA GLY A 56 -17.98 -4.41 -7.69
C GLY A 56 -17.71 -5.81 -8.25
N HIS A 57 -16.81 -5.85 -9.22
CA HIS A 57 -16.24 -7.07 -9.75
C HIS A 57 -15.10 -7.58 -8.85
N ASP A 58 -14.61 -8.78 -9.15
CA ASP A 58 -13.44 -9.34 -8.49
C ASP A 58 -12.19 -8.53 -8.83
N VAL A 59 -11.54 -7.96 -7.81
CA VAL A 59 -10.29 -7.20 -7.95
C VAL A 59 -9.06 -8.06 -7.65
N TYR A 60 -9.21 -9.28 -7.16
CA TYR A 60 -8.10 -10.15 -6.76
C TYR A 60 -7.40 -10.82 -7.94
N LYS A 61 -8.16 -11.17 -8.99
CA LYS A 61 -7.63 -11.93 -10.12
C LYS A 61 -6.48 -11.20 -10.80
N GLY A 62 -5.37 -11.92 -10.96
CA GLY A 62 -4.18 -11.45 -11.68
C GLY A 62 -3.24 -10.58 -10.86
N VAL A 63 -3.60 -10.20 -9.62
CA VAL A 63 -2.74 -9.42 -8.73
C VAL A 63 -1.43 -10.18 -8.45
N PRO A 64 -0.25 -9.58 -8.74
CA PRO A 64 1.05 -10.17 -8.43
C PRO A 64 1.20 -10.48 -6.95
N LYS A 65 2.01 -11.52 -6.67
CA LYS A 65 2.35 -11.96 -5.31
C LYS A 65 3.84 -11.76 -5.09
N ASP A 66 4.28 -10.51 -5.17
CA ASP A 66 5.70 -10.18 -5.05
C ASP A 66 6.19 -10.41 -3.62
N TYR A 67 5.45 -9.89 -2.63
CA TYR A 67 5.75 -10.09 -1.22
C TYR A 67 4.48 -10.47 -0.49
N VAL A 68 4.47 -11.65 0.14
CA VAL A 68 3.30 -12.24 0.81
C VAL A 68 3.63 -12.77 2.19
N GLY A 69 2.60 -12.89 3.05
CA GLY A 69 2.76 -13.35 4.42
C GLY A 69 3.84 -12.56 5.18
N LYS A 70 4.81 -13.28 5.75
CA LYS A 70 5.93 -12.71 6.53
C LYS A 70 6.86 -11.78 5.72
N ASP A 71 6.85 -11.88 4.39
CA ASP A 71 7.70 -11.04 3.54
C ASP A 71 7.12 -9.62 3.40
N VAL A 72 5.87 -9.41 3.83
CA VAL A 72 5.25 -8.09 4.02
C VAL A 72 5.70 -7.49 5.35
N ASN A 73 6.85 -6.83 5.33
CA ASN A 73 7.46 -6.20 6.49
C ASN A 73 8.24 -4.92 6.11
N ALA A 74 8.53 -4.06 7.09
CA ALA A 74 9.19 -2.77 6.88
C ALA A 74 10.59 -2.91 6.24
N HIS A 75 11.37 -3.92 6.63
CA HIS A 75 12.70 -4.15 6.07
C HIS A 75 12.64 -4.43 4.56
N THR A 76 11.74 -5.31 4.12
CA THR A 76 11.51 -5.57 2.69
C THR A 76 11.02 -4.31 1.98
N PHE A 77 10.07 -3.58 2.56
CA PHE A 77 9.51 -2.34 2.00
C PHE A 77 10.61 -1.29 1.70
N TYR A 78 11.49 -1.03 2.67
CA TYR A 78 12.58 -0.07 2.50
C TYR A 78 13.59 -0.52 1.44
N ASN A 79 13.95 -1.80 1.42
CA ASN A 79 14.86 -2.35 0.41
C ASN A 79 14.25 -2.29 -1.00
N VAL A 80 12.93 -2.48 -1.13
CA VAL A 80 12.22 -2.33 -2.41
C VAL A 80 12.28 -0.89 -2.91
N ILE A 81 11.98 0.11 -2.07
CA ILE A 81 12.05 1.54 -2.45
C ILE A 81 13.47 1.89 -2.92
N LEU A 82 14.48 1.44 -2.18
CA LEU A 82 15.89 1.76 -2.45
C LEU A 82 16.54 0.90 -3.55
N ALA A 83 15.78 0.03 -4.22
CA ALA A 83 16.31 -0.93 -5.19
C ALA A 83 17.41 -1.86 -4.64
N ASN A 84 17.47 -2.07 -3.32
CA ASN A 84 18.50 -2.86 -2.66
C ASN A 84 18.14 -4.36 -2.68
N LYS A 85 18.42 -5.03 -3.80
CA LYS A 85 18.16 -6.47 -3.94
C LYS A 85 18.92 -7.34 -2.93
N SER A 86 20.11 -6.94 -2.49
CA SER A 86 20.87 -7.72 -1.50
C SER A 86 20.23 -7.73 -0.11
N GLY A 87 19.35 -6.78 0.20
CA GLY A 87 18.57 -6.76 1.44
C GLY A 87 17.28 -7.58 1.36
N ILE A 88 16.91 -8.12 0.20
CA ILE A 88 15.69 -8.91 0.05
C ILE A 88 15.95 -10.37 0.42
N THR A 89 15.24 -10.87 1.43
CA THR A 89 15.41 -12.23 1.99
C THR A 89 14.26 -13.19 1.65
N GLY A 90 13.23 -12.72 0.94
CA GLY A 90 12.04 -13.47 0.54
C GLY A 90 11.29 -12.78 -0.61
N GLY A 91 10.13 -13.31 -0.99
CA GLY A 91 9.34 -12.81 -2.11
C GLY A 91 9.97 -13.00 -3.50
N SER A 92 9.44 -12.26 -4.49
CA SER A 92 9.84 -12.36 -5.90
C SER A 92 11.20 -11.71 -6.21
N GLY A 93 11.71 -10.87 -5.31
CA GLY A 93 12.92 -10.06 -5.53
C GLY A 93 12.70 -8.83 -6.42
N LYS A 94 11.45 -8.51 -6.78
CA LYS A 94 11.11 -7.32 -7.57
C LYS A 94 11.28 -6.06 -6.71
N VAL A 95 12.05 -5.09 -7.21
CA VAL A 95 12.33 -3.82 -6.52
C VAL A 95 12.09 -2.64 -7.44
N VAL A 96 12.06 -1.42 -6.90
CA VAL A 96 11.90 -0.17 -7.66
C VAL A 96 13.20 0.17 -8.40
N ASN A 97 13.50 -0.62 -9.43
CA ASN A 97 14.69 -0.45 -10.27
C ASN A 97 14.47 0.62 -11.35
N SER A 98 14.34 1.87 -10.90
CA SER A 98 13.99 3.04 -11.70
C SER A 98 15.23 3.88 -12.07
N GLY A 99 15.11 4.68 -13.14
CA GLY A 99 16.08 5.66 -13.58
C GLY A 99 15.65 7.12 -13.33
N PRO A 100 16.48 8.12 -13.69
CA PRO A 100 16.24 9.53 -13.36
C PRO A 100 15.00 10.15 -14.03
N ASN A 101 14.46 9.54 -15.09
CA ASN A 101 13.28 10.04 -15.83
C ASN A 101 11.99 9.29 -15.47
N ASP A 102 12.04 8.45 -14.45
CA ASP A 102 10.96 7.55 -14.06
C ASP A 102 10.04 8.20 -13.02
N HIS A 103 8.76 7.84 -13.05
CA HIS A 103 7.77 8.34 -12.08
C HIS A 103 7.39 7.23 -11.11
N ILE A 104 7.42 7.50 -9.82
CA ILE A 104 7.08 6.49 -8.81
C ILE A 104 5.74 6.84 -8.19
N PHE A 105 4.87 5.85 -8.04
CA PHE A 105 3.65 5.98 -7.25
C PHE A 105 3.68 4.96 -6.11
N ILE A 106 3.56 5.42 -4.87
CA ILE A 106 3.47 4.54 -3.71
C ILE A 106 2.08 4.71 -3.13
N TYR A 107 1.37 3.60 -2.94
CA TYR A 107 0.11 3.55 -2.23
C TYR A 107 0.23 2.60 -1.04
N TYR A 108 0.02 3.15 0.14
CA TYR A 108 -0.05 2.40 1.37
C TYR A 108 -1.43 2.60 1.98
N THR A 109 -2.00 1.53 2.51
CA THR A 109 -3.31 1.45 3.15
C THR A 109 -3.24 0.41 4.28
N ASP A 110 -3.40 0.83 5.53
CA ASP A 110 -3.54 -0.03 6.72
C ASP A 110 -3.91 0.82 7.95
N HIS A 111 -3.70 0.28 9.15
CA HIS A 111 -3.74 1.01 10.39
C HIS A 111 -2.54 1.95 10.55
N GLY A 112 -2.78 3.01 11.31
CA GLY A 112 -1.76 3.98 11.69
C GLY A 112 -2.05 4.60 13.04
N GLY A 113 -1.05 5.29 13.56
CA GLY A 113 -1.10 6.12 14.76
C GLY A 113 -0.06 7.23 14.66
N PRO A 114 0.21 7.97 15.75
CA PRO A 114 1.08 9.14 15.68
C PRO A 114 2.52 8.72 15.34
N GLY A 115 2.97 9.05 14.13
CA GLY A 115 4.31 8.80 13.62
C GLY A 115 4.62 7.34 13.25
N VAL A 116 3.60 6.48 13.09
CA VAL A 116 3.78 5.06 12.75
C VAL A 116 2.61 4.52 11.92
N VAL A 117 2.92 3.62 10.96
CA VAL A 117 1.93 2.83 10.23
C VAL A 117 2.29 1.35 10.26
N SER A 118 1.28 0.48 10.35
CA SER A 118 1.46 -0.92 10.74
C SER A 118 2.05 -1.81 9.64
N MET A 119 2.74 -2.88 10.04
CA MET A 119 3.13 -3.95 9.14
C MET A 119 2.55 -5.28 9.61
N PRO A 120 2.04 -6.14 8.71
CA PRO A 120 1.52 -7.46 9.07
C PRO A 120 2.55 -8.40 9.71
N SER A 121 3.85 -8.11 9.57
CA SER A 121 4.94 -8.92 10.08
C SER A 121 6.15 -8.06 10.43
N GLY A 122 6.82 -8.40 11.52
CA GLY A 122 8.03 -7.72 11.98
C GLY A 122 7.74 -6.38 12.65
N GLU A 123 8.60 -5.40 12.40
CA GLU A 123 8.44 -4.03 12.90
C GLU A 123 7.55 -3.21 11.97
N ASP A 124 6.84 -2.26 12.56
CA ASP A 124 6.04 -1.25 11.86
C ASP A 124 6.93 -0.22 11.14
N VAL A 125 6.32 0.60 10.28
CA VAL A 125 7.00 1.70 9.59
C VAL A 125 6.88 2.96 10.42
N TYR A 126 7.99 3.39 11.02
CA TYR A 126 8.09 4.66 11.73
C TYR A 126 8.36 5.82 10.76
N ALA A 127 7.80 6.99 11.05
CA ALA A 127 7.89 8.18 10.21
C ALA A 127 9.34 8.56 9.89
N ASN A 128 10.21 8.62 10.91
CA ASN A 128 11.61 9.02 10.71
C ASN A 128 12.36 8.07 9.75
N ASP A 129 12.15 6.76 9.88
CA ASP A 129 12.79 5.77 9.03
C ASP A 129 12.29 5.86 7.59
N LEU A 130 10.98 6.04 7.39
CA LEU A 130 10.40 6.26 6.07
C LEU A 130 10.95 7.52 5.40
N ILE A 131 11.01 8.63 6.14
CA ILE A 131 11.56 9.90 5.63
C ILE A 131 13.04 9.74 5.24
N ASP A 132 13.83 9.03 6.02
CA ASP A 132 15.23 8.76 5.71
C ASP A 132 15.38 7.88 4.47
N VAL A 133 14.49 6.90 4.27
CA VAL A 133 14.42 6.09 3.05
C VAL A 133 14.07 6.95 1.84
N LEU A 134 13.09 7.86 1.95
CA LEU A 134 12.70 8.77 0.87
C LEU A 134 13.82 9.76 0.51
N LYS A 135 14.52 10.31 1.51
CA LYS A 135 15.71 11.15 1.30
C LYS A 135 16.81 10.38 0.57
N LYS A 136 17.11 9.15 1.00
CA LYS A 136 18.08 8.27 0.32
C LYS A 136 17.66 8.01 -1.12
N LYS A 137 16.38 7.71 -1.36
CA LYS A 137 15.84 7.52 -2.72
C LYS A 137 16.02 8.77 -3.58
N HIS A 138 15.74 9.96 -3.06
CA HIS A 138 15.98 11.23 -3.77
C HIS A 138 17.47 11.42 -4.12
N THR A 139 18.37 11.25 -3.13
CA THR A 139 19.82 11.42 -3.37
C THR A 139 20.43 10.41 -4.34
N SER A 140 19.72 9.31 -4.64
CA SER A 140 20.16 8.32 -5.63
C SER A 140 19.88 8.74 -7.09
N TRP A 141 19.10 9.81 -7.31
CA TRP A 141 18.72 10.30 -8.65
C TRP A 141 18.07 9.22 -9.53
N THR A 142 17.24 8.38 -8.92
CA THR A 142 16.56 7.26 -9.59
C THR A 142 15.05 7.50 -9.80
N PHE A 143 14.60 8.75 -9.83
CA PHE A 143 13.27 9.15 -10.27
C PHE A 143 13.24 10.65 -10.63
N ASP A 144 12.24 11.05 -11.44
CA ASP A 144 11.92 12.45 -11.74
C ASP A 144 10.85 12.97 -10.78
N ARG A 145 9.77 12.20 -10.58
CA ARG A 145 8.68 12.54 -9.65
C ARG A 145 8.22 11.34 -8.85
N LEU A 146 7.91 11.53 -7.57
CA LEU A 146 7.30 10.51 -6.72
C LEU A 146 5.99 11.03 -6.12
N VAL A 147 4.93 10.22 -6.20
CA VAL A 147 3.65 10.46 -5.53
C VAL A 147 3.45 9.39 -4.46
N PHE A 148 3.11 9.79 -3.24
CA PHE A 148 2.82 8.88 -2.13
C PHE A 148 1.40 9.12 -1.62
N TYR A 149 0.54 8.11 -1.73
CA TYR A 149 -0.79 8.08 -1.14
C TYR A 149 -0.75 7.21 0.12
N LEU A 150 -1.14 7.77 1.26
CA LEU A 150 -1.14 7.08 2.55
C LEU A 150 -2.53 7.08 3.17
N GLU A 151 -3.20 5.94 3.12
CA GLU A 151 -4.43 5.64 3.83
C GLU A 151 -4.10 5.00 5.19
N ALA A 152 -4.29 5.75 6.26
CA ALA A 152 -4.22 5.27 7.63
C ALA A 152 -4.78 6.35 8.59
N CYS A 153 -5.19 5.94 9.78
CA CYS A 153 -5.39 6.86 10.89
C CYS A 153 -4.10 7.63 11.16
N GLU A 154 -4.25 8.91 11.49
CA GLU A 154 -3.15 9.83 11.82
C GLU A 154 -2.08 9.92 10.73
N SER A 155 -2.40 9.57 9.48
CA SER A 155 -1.44 9.44 8.37
C SER A 155 -0.68 10.75 8.07
N GLY A 156 -1.29 11.91 8.36
CA GLY A 156 -0.61 13.22 8.29
C GLY A 156 0.66 13.29 9.15
N SER A 157 0.69 12.58 10.29
CA SER A 157 1.80 12.57 11.24
C SER A 157 3.06 11.89 10.70
N MET A 158 2.94 11.11 9.62
CA MET A 158 4.08 10.47 8.96
C MET A 158 4.96 11.46 8.20
N PHE A 159 4.44 12.65 7.87
CA PHE A 159 5.12 13.62 7.02
C PHE A 159 5.17 15.04 7.61
N ASP A 160 4.19 15.42 8.45
CA ASP A 160 4.08 16.78 9.01
C ASP A 160 5.32 17.17 9.83
N GLY A 161 5.97 18.27 9.43
CA GLY A 161 7.23 18.72 10.02
C GLY A 161 8.46 17.82 9.76
N LEU A 162 8.31 16.71 9.04
CA LEU A 162 9.37 15.71 8.83
C LEU A 162 9.86 15.64 7.38
N LEU A 163 8.94 15.70 6.40
CA LEU A 163 9.29 15.64 4.98
C LEU A 163 9.74 17.03 4.48
N PRO A 164 11.02 17.21 4.11
CA PRO A 164 11.47 18.51 3.60
C PRO A 164 10.95 18.76 2.18
N GLU A 165 10.76 20.03 1.85
CA GLU A 165 10.49 20.46 0.48
C GLU A 165 11.69 20.21 -0.45
N GLY A 166 11.44 20.21 -1.76
CA GLY A 166 12.50 20.10 -2.78
C GLY A 166 12.98 18.68 -3.10
N LEU A 167 12.31 17.64 -2.58
CA LEU A 167 12.65 16.24 -2.89
C LEU A 167 11.99 15.67 -4.16
N ASP A 168 11.20 16.47 -4.88
CA ASP A 168 10.34 16.03 -5.99
C ASP A 168 9.34 14.92 -5.59
N ILE A 169 8.94 14.93 -4.31
CA ILE A 169 7.95 14.04 -3.70
C ILE A 169 6.69 14.84 -3.38
N TYR A 170 5.55 14.36 -3.86
CA TYR A 170 4.23 14.82 -3.46
C TYR A 170 3.56 13.75 -2.59
N VAL A 171 2.96 14.16 -1.48
CA VAL A 171 2.24 13.26 -0.57
C VAL A 171 0.80 13.70 -0.38
N THR A 172 -0.09 12.73 -0.23
CA THR A 172 -1.44 12.96 0.28
C THR A 172 -1.76 11.87 1.30
N THR A 173 -2.49 12.27 2.35
CA THR A 173 -2.81 11.44 3.50
C THR A 173 -4.32 11.41 3.69
N ALA A 174 -4.86 10.29 4.14
CA ALA A 174 -6.29 10.14 4.37
C ALA A 174 -6.80 11.02 5.52
N SER A 175 -5.93 11.36 6.48
CA SER A 175 -6.28 12.18 7.64
C SER A 175 -5.17 13.15 8.05
N LYS A 176 -5.51 14.09 8.93
CA LYS A 176 -4.55 14.96 9.63
C LYS A 176 -3.71 14.19 10.65
N PRO A 177 -2.63 14.79 11.20
CA PRO A 177 -1.78 14.15 12.19
C PRO A 177 -2.49 13.67 13.47
N ASP A 178 -3.64 14.24 13.82
CA ASP A 178 -4.41 13.95 15.03
C ASP A 178 -5.84 13.45 14.73
N GLU A 179 -6.05 12.87 13.55
CA GLU A 179 -7.37 12.48 13.05
C GLU A 179 -7.37 11.03 12.54
N ASN A 180 -8.44 10.29 12.86
CA ASN A 180 -8.67 8.95 12.32
C ASN A 180 -9.10 9.00 10.85
N SER A 181 -8.70 8.00 10.07
CA SER A 181 -9.36 7.72 8.79
C SER A 181 -10.57 6.81 8.98
N TRP A 182 -11.37 6.64 7.92
CA TRP A 182 -12.65 5.94 8.01
C TRP A 182 -12.78 4.88 6.93
N ALA A 183 -13.16 3.68 7.36
CA ALA A 183 -13.56 2.62 6.45
C ALA A 183 -14.86 3.01 5.72
N THR A 184 -14.92 2.64 4.45
CA THR A 184 -16.16 2.64 3.68
C THR A 184 -16.56 1.22 3.37
N TYR A 185 -17.78 1.08 2.89
CA TYR A 185 -18.38 -0.17 2.50
C TYR A 185 -18.57 -1.20 3.64
N CYS A 186 -18.88 -0.71 4.85
CA CYS A 186 -19.16 -1.56 6.00
C CYS A 186 -20.61 -2.04 5.99
N GLY A 187 -20.83 -3.34 6.26
CA GLY A 187 -22.18 -3.87 6.45
C GLY A 187 -22.72 -3.60 7.85
N THR A 188 -24.04 -3.58 8.01
CA THR A 188 -24.67 -3.52 9.33
C THR A 188 -24.53 -4.86 10.05
N TYR A 189 -24.04 -4.85 11.28
CA TYR A 189 -23.83 -6.05 12.09
C TYR A 189 -25.18 -6.60 12.58
N ASP A 190 -25.80 -7.52 11.83
CA ASP A 190 -27.02 -8.22 12.27
C ASP A 190 -26.70 -9.68 12.61
N GLY A 191 -26.22 -9.89 13.84
CA GLY A 191 -26.15 -11.23 14.45
C GLY A 191 -25.20 -12.26 13.83
N GLY A 192 -24.25 -11.86 12.98
CA GLY A 192 -23.17 -12.74 12.48
C GLY A 192 -23.11 -12.94 10.96
N VAL A 193 -23.92 -12.22 10.18
CA VAL A 193 -23.78 -12.18 8.72
C VAL A 193 -23.63 -10.72 8.28
N VAL A 194 -22.54 -10.41 7.58
CA VAL A 194 -22.37 -9.10 6.92
C VAL A 194 -23.37 -9.06 5.77
N ASP A 195 -24.39 -8.20 5.87
CA ASP A 195 -25.30 -7.95 4.77
C ASP A 195 -24.62 -7.07 3.71
N TRP A 196 -24.09 -7.72 2.67
CA TRP A 196 -23.46 -7.07 1.52
C TRP A 196 -24.42 -6.19 0.70
N GLN A 197 -25.74 -6.27 0.92
CA GLN A 197 -26.72 -5.43 0.25
C GLN A 197 -26.96 -4.10 0.96
N ASN A 198 -26.68 -4.02 2.27
CA ASN A 198 -26.90 -2.83 3.11
C ASN A 198 -25.57 -2.26 3.62
N ILE A 199 -24.71 -1.97 2.66
CA ILE A 199 -23.41 -1.37 2.92
C ILE A 199 -23.54 0.16 2.88
N VAL A 200 -23.11 0.83 3.95
CA VAL A 200 -23.16 2.29 4.08
C VAL A 200 -21.76 2.88 4.29
N PRO A 201 -21.45 4.09 3.77
CA PRO A 201 -20.25 4.81 4.15
C PRO A 201 -20.34 5.24 5.61
N HIS A 202 -19.32 4.96 6.43
CA HIS A 202 -19.14 5.66 7.69
C HIS A 202 -18.51 7.03 7.40
N ARG A 203 -19.12 8.09 7.93
CA ARG A 203 -18.57 9.46 7.93
C ARG A 203 -18.36 9.91 9.35
#